data_AF-A0A022W8Z3-F1
#
_entry.id   AF-A0A022W8Z3-F1
#
_cell.length_a   1.000
_cell.length_b   1.000
_cell.length_c   1.000
_cell.angle_alpha   90.00
_cell.angle_beta   90.00
_cell.angle_gamma   90.00
#
_symmetry.space_group_name_H-M   'P 1'
#
loop_
_entity.id
_entity.type
_entity.pdbx_description
1 polymer ?
#
loop_
_entity_poly.entity_id
_entity_poly.type
_entity_poly.pdbx_seq_one_letter_code
_entity_poly.pdbx_strand_id
1 'polypeptide(L)'
;MLRFLGCLQGLFEGDGIFPVLEELFSRAVDLQTGSSEDSLGLELVSIILYTIPYVMASSATGFESQASALLEKTDIIASTPHTLEAIVDPFPKKQGEDEGGRLSSLGLLQKQLQDEAAQSWKLACIPRPWKEPLAQKEPKENGDEEEKKENEETPKTPTKHAFPTIAVPNPVKTGPRAIFPEIYFSVYTHQDIDTVPPTSNIASSLVRDALVDTINVLDFNRNATAKFLIDVDCYFAPDTFVKRAVPVDQLRDSPSPQKSTWKPEDVAVDAAFSQLLRLPFPEHKLVYYHSVLTESCKIAPAAVAPSLGRAIRFLYRNIDQLDLSLAYRFLDWFSHHLSNFGFTWKWTEW
;
A
#
# COMPACT_ATOMS: atom_id res chain seq x y z
N MET A 1 -3.89 5.94 -12.84
CA MET A 1 -3.47 6.20 -14.25
C MET A 1 -1.95 6.38 -14.36
N LEU A 2 -1.33 7.35 -13.68
CA LEU A 2 0.11 7.61 -13.81
C LEU A 2 0.99 6.42 -13.40
N ARG A 3 0.63 5.68 -12.34
CA ARG A 3 1.29 4.42 -11.94
C ARG A 3 1.35 3.41 -13.10
N PHE A 4 0.24 3.25 -13.83
CA PHE A 4 0.17 2.38 -15.01
C PHE A 4 1.09 2.88 -16.13
N LEU A 5 1.09 4.18 -16.42
CA LEU A 5 2.03 4.76 -17.38
C LEU A 5 3.49 4.57 -16.92
N GLY A 6 3.76 4.64 -15.61
CA GLY A 6 5.07 4.35 -15.04
C GLY A 6 5.52 2.91 -15.32
N CYS A 7 4.65 1.92 -15.18
CA CYS A 7 4.94 0.54 -15.58
C CYS A 7 5.31 0.42 -17.07
N LEU A 8 4.78 1.30 -17.92
CA LEU A 8 5.03 1.33 -19.36
C LEU A 8 6.25 2.19 -19.75
N GLN A 9 7.05 2.70 -18.80
CA GLN A 9 8.17 3.59 -19.09
C GLN A 9 9.14 3.04 -20.16
N GLY A 10 9.35 1.72 -20.20
CA GLY A 10 10.22 1.09 -21.19
C GLY A 10 9.75 1.22 -22.65
N LEU A 11 8.48 1.59 -22.87
CA LEU A 11 7.87 1.81 -24.18
C LEU A 11 7.95 3.27 -24.63
N PHE A 12 8.45 4.19 -23.79
CA PHE A 12 8.50 5.61 -24.13
C PHE A 12 9.87 6.06 -24.63
N GLU A 13 9.85 7.04 -25.54
CA GLU A 13 11.02 7.79 -25.97
C GLU A 13 11.38 8.88 -24.95
N GLY A 14 12.66 9.26 -24.92
CA GLY A 14 13.17 10.34 -24.06
C GLY A 14 12.88 10.10 -22.58
N ASP A 15 12.37 11.14 -21.92
CA ASP A 15 12.11 11.16 -20.48
C ASP A 15 10.80 10.46 -20.07
N GLY A 16 9.98 10.02 -21.03
CA GLY A 16 8.71 9.34 -20.76
C GLY A 16 7.79 10.14 -19.85
N ILE A 17 7.43 9.58 -18.69
CA ILE A 17 6.48 10.19 -17.74
C ILE A 17 7.05 11.36 -16.91
N PHE A 18 8.37 11.47 -16.77
CA PHE A 18 9.00 12.44 -15.86
C PHE A 18 8.59 13.92 -16.08
N PRO A 19 8.44 14.43 -17.32
CA PRO A 19 7.98 15.81 -17.53
C PRO A 19 6.63 16.12 -16.89
N VAL A 20 5.70 15.16 -16.87
CA VAL A 20 4.39 15.33 -16.23
C VAL A 20 4.53 15.33 -14.71
N LEU A 21 5.42 14.48 -14.16
CA LEU A 21 5.68 14.46 -12.72
C LEU A 21 6.33 15.77 -12.24
N GLU A 22 7.21 16.34 -13.05
CA GLU A 22 7.82 17.65 -12.81
C GLU A 22 6.78 18.79 -12.88
N GLU A 23 5.84 18.74 -13.83
CA GLU A 23 4.76 19.72 -13.87
C GLU A 23 3.83 19.60 -12.65
N LEU A 24 3.48 18.38 -12.23
CA LEU A 24 2.71 18.14 -11.00
C LEU A 24 3.42 18.70 -9.78
N PHE A 25 4.75 18.52 -9.68
CA PHE A 25 5.54 19.08 -8.60
C PHE A 25 5.53 20.61 -8.62
N SER A 26 5.70 21.23 -9.79
CA SER A 26 5.60 22.70 -9.92
C SER A 26 4.25 23.22 -9.43
N ARG A 27 3.14 22.52 -9.75
CA ARG A 27 1.81 22.90 -9.25
C ARG A 27 1.67 22.70 -7.75
N ALA A 28 2.26 21.62 -7.21
CA ALA A 28 2.27 21.39 -5.76
C ALA A 28 2.99 22.52 -5.01
N VAL A 29 4.13 22.99 -5.54
CA VAL A 29 4.88 24.12 -4.97
C VAL A 29 4.06 25.41 -5.03
N ASP A 30 3.41 25.71 -6.16
CA ASP A 30 2.55 26.89 -6.30
C ASP A 30 1.42 26.89 -5.25
N LEU A 31 0.78 25.74 -5.03
CA LEU A 31 -0.29 25.57 -4.05
C LEU A 31 0.19 25.72 -2.60
N GLN A 32 1.29 25.03 -2.23
CA GLN A 32 1.86 25.12 -0.88
C GLN A 32 2.40 26.52 -0.56
N THR A 33 2.93 27.23 -1.56
CA THR A 33 3.39 28.62 -1.41
C THR A 33 2.20 29.58 -1.23
N GLY A 34 1.08 29.30 -1.91
CA GLY A 34 -0.15 30.08 -1.80
C GLY A 34 -0.88 29.88 -0.47
N SER A 35 -0.85 28.67 0.09
CA SER A 35 -1.42 28.35 1.40
C SER A 35 -0.74 27.11 2.01
N SER A 36 -0.24 27.25 3.23
CA SER A 36 0.33 26.13 4.00
C SER A 36 -0.73 25.14 4.51
N GLU A 37 -2.01 25.45 4.37
CA GLU A 37 -3.13 24.56 4.71
C GLU A 37 -3.67 23.81 3.47
N ASP A 38 -3.05 23.99 2.31
CA ASP A 38 -3.50 23.34 1.08
C ASP A 38 -3.17 21.84 1.12
N SER A 39 -4.20 21.00 1.21
CA SER A 39 -4.00 19.54 1.16
C SER A 39 -3.89 18.99 -0.27
N LEU A 40 -4.23 19.78 -1.29
CA LEU A 40 -4.14 19.35 -2.69
C LEU A 40 -2.69 19.25 -3.16
N GLY A 41 -1.82 20.17 -2.76
CA GLY A 41 -0.38 20.11 -3.03
C GLY A 41 0.26 18.83 -2.44
N LEU A 42 -0.15 18.44 -1.23
CA LEU A 42 0.28 17.18 -0.62
C LEU A 42 -0.16 15.96 -1.44
N GLU A 43 -1.40 15.97 -1.94
CA GLU A 43 -1.93 14.90 -2.79
C GLU A 43 -1.19 14.79 -4.13
N LEU A 44 -0.82 15.92 -4.74
CA LEU A 44 0.00 15.92 -5.96
C LEU A 44 1.38 15.29 -5.71
N VAL A 45 2.00 15.58 -4.56
CA VAL A 45 3.26 14.94 -4.16
C VAL A 45 3.08 13.45 -3.88
N SER A 46 1.98 13.06 -3.21
CA SER A 46 1.62 11.67 -2.99
C SER A 46 1.52 10.89 -4.31
N ILE A 47 0.83 11.46 -5.32
CA ILE A 47 0.71 10.87 -6.66
C ILE A 47 2.08 10.66 -7.31
N ILE A 48 3.00 11.63 -7.19
CA ILE A 48 4.37 11.51 -7.71
C ILE A 48 5.10 10.36 -7.01
N LEU A 49 5.11 10.36 -5.68
CA LEU A 49 5.81 9.37 -4.87
C LEU A 49 5.30 7.96 -5.11
N TYR A 50 3.98 7.76 -5.23
CA TYR A 50 3.43 6.46 -5.60
C TYR A 50 3.72 6.05 -7.05
N THR A 51 4.06 6.98 -7.95
CA THR A 51 4.35 6.66 -9.35
C THR A 51 5.80 6.23 -9.56
N ILE A 52 6.76 6.88 -8.88
CA ILE A 52 8.21 6.60 -8.98
C ILE A 52 8.56 5.10 -8.87
N PRO A 53 8.12 4.34 -7.84
CA PRO A 53 8.50 2.95 -7.70
C PRO A 53 8.00 2.08 -8.87
N TYR A 54 6.88 2.39 -9.52
CA TYR A 54 6.45 1.66 -10.72
C TYR A 54 7.29 2.00 -11.96
N VAL A 55 7.77 3.24 -12.07
CA VAL A 55 8.73 3.65 -13.11
C VAL A 55 10.04 2.88 -12.93
N MET A 56 10.58 2.87 -11.72
CA MET A 56 11.84 2.20 -11.39
C MET A 56 11.73 0.68 -11.39
N ALA A 57 10.54 0.15 -11.13
CA ALA A 57 10.28 -1.27 -11.24
C ALA A 57 10.24 -1.73 -12.69
N SER A 58 9.88 -0.88 -13.66
CA SER A 58 9.61 -1.20 -15.07
C SER A 58 10.80 -1.82 -15.85
N SER A 59 10.61 -2.10 -17.13
CA SER A 59 11.68 -2.58 -18.02
C SER A 59 12.66 -1.49 -18.46
N ALA A 60 12.40 -0.23 -18.11
CA ALA A 60 13.28 0.89 -18.41
C ALA A 60 14.54 0.89 -17.52
N THR A 61 15.62 1.50 -18.00
CA THR A 61 16.91 1.64 -17.29
C THR A 61 17.46 3.04 -17.49
N GLY A 62 18.25 3.55 -16.55
CA GLY A 62 18.91 4.86 -16.70
C GLY A 62 18.10 6.05 -16.20
N PHE A 63 17.01 5.80 -15.46
CA PHE A 63 16.11 6.82 -14.90
C PHE A 63 16.40 7.09 -13.41
N GLU A 64 17.44 6.48 -12.84
CA GLU A 64 17.79 6.58 -11.41
C GLU A 64 18.08 8.03 -11.00
N SER A 65 18.82 8.77 -11.84
CA SER A 65 19.15 10.19 -11.55
C SER A 65 17.92 11.09 -11.58
N GLN A 66 16.99 10.86 -12.50
CA GLN A 66 15.74 11.61 -12.60
C GLN A 66 14.81 11.29 -11.42
N ALA A 67 14.72 10.02 -11.02
CA ALA A 67 13.97 9.61 -9.84
C ALA A 67 14.56 10.23 -8.56
N SER A 68 15.88 10.19 -8.39
CA SER A 68 16.56 10.81 -7.24
C SER A 68 16.37 12.33 -7.19
N ALA A 69 16.52 13.03 -8.33
CA ALA A 69 16.32 14.47 -8.39
C ALA A 69 14.87 14.87 -8.04
N LEU A 70 13.90 14.08 -8.48
CA LEU A 70 12.50 14.32 -8.14
C LEU A 70 12.20 14.01 -6.67
N LEU A 71 12.80 12.95 -6.10
CA LEU A 71 12.69 12.65 -4.66
C LEU A 71 13.29 13.75 -3.79
N GLU A 72 14.42 14.33 -4.17
CA GLU A 72 15.03 15.46 -3.46
C GLU A 72 14.10 16.69 -3.46
N LYS A 73 13.44 16.94 -4.61
CA LYS A 73 12.46 18.02 -4.74
C LYS A 73 11.23 17.80 -3.87
N THR A 74 10.65 16.60 -3.89
CA THR A 74 9.42 16.31 -3.13
C THR A 74 9.62 16.33 -1.62
N ASP A 75 10.84 16.09 -1.15
CA ASP A 75 11.19 16.09 0.27
C ASP A 75 10.82 17.40 0.98
N ILE A 76 10.96 18.54 0.29
CA ILE A 76 10.65 19.87 0.86
C ILE A 76 9.17 19.98 1.30
N ILE A 77 8.27 19.29 0.59
CA ILE A 77 6.84 19.27 0.89
C ILE A 77 6.53 18.09 1.82
N ALA A 78 7.04 16.90 1.51
CA ALA A 78 6.72 15.67 2.22
C ALA A 78 7.23 15.64 3.67
N SER A 79 8.33 16.33 3.96
CA SER A 79 8.92 16.43 5.30
C SER A 79 8.36 17.58 6.14
N THR A 80 7.47 18.40 5.57
CA THR A 80 6.81 19.50 6.29
C THR A 80 5.51 19.02 6.94
N PRO A 81 5.38 19.06 8.28
CA PRO A 81 4.14 18.66 8.95
C PRO A 81 2.97 19.57 8.57
N HIS A 82 1.83 18.96 8.23
CA HIS A 82 0.62 19.71 7.90
C HIS A 82 -0.20 20.05 9.15
N THR A 83 -0.80 21.24 9.19
CA THR A 83 -1.57 21.74 10.36
C THR A 83 -2.73 20.83 10.76
N LEU A 84 -3.34 20.17 9.77
CA LEU A 84 -4.45 19.22 9.98
C LEU A 84 -4.01 17.83 10.45
N GLU A 85 -2.72 17.50 10.53
CA GLU A 85 -2.28 16.17 10.99
C GLU A 85 -2.75 15.87 12.41
N ALA A 86 -2.72 16.86 13.31
CA ALA A 86 -3.12 16.68 14.70
C ALA A 86 -4.60 16.30 14.87
N ILE A 87 -5.48 16.71 13.95
CA ILE A 87 -6.92 16.41 14.01
C ILE A 87 -7.30 15.09 13.32
N VAL A 88 -6.40 14.51 12.55
CA VAL A 88 -6.58 13.20 11.89
C VAL A 88 -5.71 12.11 12.54
N ASP A 89 -5.13 12.39 13.70
CA ASP A 89 -4.31 11.46 14.47
C ASP A 89 -5.20 10.40 15.14
N PRO A 90 -5.04 9.10 14.82
CA PRO A 90 -5.79 8.04 15.47
C PRO A 90 -5.49 7.91 16.96
N PHE A 91 -4.30 8.33 17.40
CA PHE A 91 -3.83 8.27 18.78
C PHE A 91 -3.38 9.66 19.25
N PRO A 92 -4.32 10.60 19.45
CA PRO A 92 -3.99 11.98 19.78
C PRO A 92 -3.25 12.04 21.12
N LYS A 93 -1.98 12.46 21.07
CA LYS A 93 -1.15 12.66 22.27
C LYS A 93 -1.70 13.78 23.17
N LYS A 94 -1.46 13.67 24.47
CA LYS A 94 -1.85 14.73 25.43
C LYS A 94 -0.94 15.95 25.27
N GLN A 95 -1.46 17.15 25.57
CA GLN A 95 -0.66 18.38 25.56
C GLN A 95 0.59 18.22 26.43
N GLY A 96 1.77 18.38 25.82
CA GLY A 96 3.08 18.32 26.49
C GLY A 96 3.84 16.99 26.32
N GLU A 97 3.26 15.99 25.65
CA GLU A 97 3.99 14.79 25.21
C GLU A 97 4.75 15.09 23.90
N ASP A 98 5.94 14.51 23.76
CA ASP A 98 6.83 14.74 22.60
C ASP A 98 6.13 14.34 21.29
N GLU A 99 6.10 15.23 20.29
CA GLU A 99 5.46 14.96 18.98
C GLU A 99 6.25 13.95 18.14
N GLY A 100 7.47 13.59 18.57
CA GLY A 100 8.28 12.54 17.97
C GLY A 100 7.53 11.20 17.87
N GLY A 101 7.10 10.84 16.67
CA GLY A 101 6.42 9.57 16.39
C GLY A 101 5.21 9.67 15.48
N ARG A 102 4.68 10.87 15.19
CA ARG A 102 3.67 11.03 14.13
C ARG A 102 4.35 10.80 12.78
N LEU A 103 3.97 9.72 12.11
CA LEU A 103 4.41 9.43 10.75
C LEU A 103 3.25 9.75 9.81
N SER A 104 3.31 10.93 9.20
CA SER A 104 2.44 11.21 8.06
C SER A 104 2.68 10.15 6.98
N SER A 105 1.63 9.66 6.36
CA SER A 105 1.74 8.64 5.30
C SER A 105 2.63 9.14 4.15
N LEU A 106 2.59 10.45 3.88
CA LEU A 106 3.41 11.09 2.85
C LEU A 106 4.90 11.12 3.22
N GLY A 107 5.24 11.58 4.43
CA GLY A 107 6.62 11.63 4.92
C GLY A 107 7.21 10.22 5.08
N LEU A 108 6.37 9.26 5.50
CA LEU A 108 6.72 7.85 5.53
C LEU A 108 7.10 7.32 4.15
N LEU A 109 6.24 7.54 3.15
CA LEU A 109 6.49 7.11 1.77
C LEU A 109 7.75 7.76 1.18
N GLN A 110 7.95 9.07 1.42
CA GLN A 110 9.14 9.80 1.01
C GLN A 110 10.41 9.13 1.54
N LYS A 111 10.46 8.85 2.85
CA LYS A 111 11.62 8.22 3.49
C LYS A 111 11.88 6.80 2.95
N GLN A 112 10.82 6.00 2.80
CA GLN A 112 10.93 4.64 2.26
C GLN A 112 11.49 4.63 0.83
N LEU A 113 11.11 5.61 0.00
CA LEU A 113 11.63 5.75 -1.36
C LEU A 113 13.08 6.22 -1.39
N GLN A 114 13.48 7.10 -0.47
CA GLN A 114 14.89 7.47 -0.30
C GLN A 114 15.74 6.25 0.10
N ASP A 115 15.24 5.41 1.01
CA ASP A 115 15.90 4.17 1.43
C ASP A 115 16.00 3.16 0.27
N GLU A 116 14.95 3.00 -0.54
CA GLU A 116 14.97 2.18 -1.76
C GLU A 116 15.94 2.73 -2.83
N ALA A 117 15.99 4.05 -3.01
CA ALA A 117 16.93 4.68 -3.94
C ALA A 117 18.38 4.40 -3.52
N ALA A 118 18.69 4.48 -2.23
CA ALA A 118 19.99 4.11 -1.67
C ALA A 118 20.33 2.62 -1.87
N GLN A 119 19.30 1.75 -1.92
CA GLN A 119 19.42 0.31 -2.17
C GLN A 119 19.27 -0.06 -3.64
N SER A 120 19.48 0.88 -4.56
CA SER A 120 19.43 0.66 -6.02
C SER A 120 18.09 0.12 -6.51
N TRP A 121 16.98 0.59 -5.93
CA TRP A 121 15.61 0.32 -6.39
C TRP A 121 15.29 -1.18 -6.48
N LYS A 122 15.60 -1.93 -5.42
CA LYS A 122 15.33 -3.37 -5.34
C LYS A 122 13.84 -3.63 -5.53
N LEU A 123 12.99 -2.89 -4.83
CA LEU A 123 11.52 -2.94 -4.94
C LEU A 123 10.99 -4.38 -4.89
N ALA A 124 11.41 -5.13 -3.87
CA ALA A 124 11.30 -6.58 -3.83
C ALA A 124 9.86 -7.11 -3.88
N CYS A 125 8.87 -6.32 -3.48
CA CYS A 125 7.46 -6.71 -3.51
C CYS A 125 6.80 -6.54 -4.89
N ILE A 126 7.37 -5.75 -5.80
CA ILE A 126 6.74 -5.47 -7.11
C ILE A 126 7.10 -6.60 -8.10
N PRO A 127 6.11 -7.29 -8.68
CA PRO A 127 6.38 -8.34 -9.67
C PRO A 127 6.95 -7.74 -10.96
N ARG A 128 7.92 -8.44 -11.57
CA ARG A 128 8.58 -8.02 -12.82
C ARG A 128 8.41 -9.10 -13.91
N PRO A 129 7.19 -9.27 -14.47
CA PRO A 129 6.86 -10.39 -15.35
C PRO A 129 7.70 -10.46 -16.63
N TRP A 130 8.27 -9.35 -17.09
CA TRP A 130 9.17 -9.33 -18.26
C TRP A 130 10.60 -9.82 -17.94
N LYS A 131 10.96 -9.99 -16.66
CA LYS A 131 12.25 -10.60 -16.24
C LYS A 131 12.15 -12.11 -16.08
N GLU A 132 10.96 -12.64 -15.85
CA GLU A 132 10.78 -14.08 -15.81
C GLU A 132 10.93 -14.65 -17.23
N PRO A 133 11.75 -15.69 -17.44
CA PRO A 133 11.73 -16.41 -18.70
C PRO A 133 10.32 -16.98 -18.84
N LEU A 134 9.59 -16.52 -19.86
CA LEU A 134 8.31 -17.07 -20.33
C LEU A 134 8.30 -18.59 -20.16
N ALA A 135 7.68 -19.06 -19.07
CA ALA A 135 7.47 -20.45 -18.68
C ALA A 135 8.65 -21.42 -18.93
N GLN A 136 9.17 -21.99 -17.85
CA GLN A 136 9.76 -23.33 -17.89
C GLN A 136 8.83 -24.24 -18.72
N LYS A 137 9.24 -24.60 -19.94
CA LYS A 137 8.65 -25.72 -20.68
C LYS A 137 8.71 -26.89 -19.69
N GLU A 138 7.55 -27.39 -19.27
CA GLU A 138 7.46 -28.64 -18.52
C GLU A 138 8.37 -29.67 -19.20
N PRO A 139 9.17 -30.45 -18.44
CA PRO A 139 9.87 -31.57 -19.05
C PRO A 139 8.78 -32.53 -19.54
N LYS A 140 8.56 -32.56 -20.86
CA LYS A 140 7.84 -33.65 -21.49
C LYS A 140 8.64 -34.92 -21.19
N GLU A 141 8.21 -35.66 -20.19
CA GLU A 141 8.42 -37.11 -20.13
C GLU A 141 7.75 -37.70 -21.37
N ASN A 142 8.53 -37.86 -22.43
CA ASN A 142 8.60 -39.04 -23.29
C ASN A 142 9.56 -38.70 -24.42
N GLY A 143 10.70 -39.40 -24.41
CA GLY A 143 11.61 -39.38 -25.52
C GLY A 143 10.94 -39.98 -26.75
N ASP A 144 10.78 -39.15 -27.77
CA ASP A 144 11.02 -39.52 -29.15
C ASP A 144 11.58 -38.27 -29.84
N GLU A 145 12.70 -38.49 -30.53
CA GLU A 145 13.52 -37.50 -31.21
C GLU A 145 12.73 -36.80 -32.32
N GLU A 146 12.80 -35.47 -32.36
CA GLU A 146 12.94 -34.74 -33.63
C GLU A 146 13.33 -33.27 -33.35
N GLU A 147 14.52 -32.92 -33.85
CA GLU A 147 15.05 -31.56 -33.87
C GLU A 147 14.05 -30.59 -34.53
N LYS A 148 13.49 -29.67 -33.74
CA LYS A 148 13.05 -28.38 -34.26
C LYS A 148 13.91 -27.30 -33.62
N LYS A 149 14.92 -26.87 -34.38
CA LYS A 149 15.55 -25.55 -34.24
C LYS A 149 14.46 -24.49 -34.44
N GLU A 150 13.74 -24.15 -33.38
CA GLU A 150 13.01 -22.89 -33.33
C GLU A 150 14.05 -21.79 -33.16
N ASN A 151 14.16 -20.95 -34.18
CA ASN A 151 14.99 -19.77 -34.22
C ASN A 151 14.99 -19.04 -32.87
N GLU A 152 16.17 -18.87 -32.29
CA GLU A 152 16.43 -17.84 -31.30
C GLU A 152 16.13 -16.49 -31.97
N GLU A 153 14.88 -16.04 -31.91
CA GLU A 153 14.56 -14.64 -32.17
C GLU A 153 15.30 -13.84 -31.10
N THR A 154 16.34 -13.12 -31.52
CA THR A 154 16.93 -12.04 -30.74
C THR A 154 15.80 -11.21 -30.13
N PRO A 155 15.85 -10.86 -28.83
CA PRO A 155 14.77 -10.11 -28.19
C PRO A 155 14.57 -8.82 -28.98
N LYS A 156 13.48 -8.75 -29.76
CA LYS A 156 13.15 -7.60 -30.57
C LYS A 156 13.04 -6.42 -29.62
N THR A 157 13.93 -5.44 -29.78
CA THR A 157 13.88 -4.19 -29.01
C THR A 157 12.48 -3.62 -29.20
N PRO A 158 11.70 -3.40 -28.12
CA PRO A 158 10.32 -2.97 -28.26
C PRO A 158 10.27 -1.63 -28.97
N THR A 159 9.26 -1.46 -29.85
CA THR A 159 9.00 -0.17 -30.51
C THR A 159 8.69 0.87 -29.44
N LYS A 160 9.48 1.95 -29.44
CA LYS A 160 9.24 3.08 -28.54
C LYS A 160 8.23 4.06 -29.15
N HIS A 161 7.52 4.75 -28.29
CA HIS A 161 6.52 5.75 -28.64
C HIS A 161 6.83 7.07 -27.97
N ALA A 162 6.65 8.18 -28.69
CA ALA A 162 6.70 9.51 -28.10
C ALA A 162 5.65 9.62 -26.99
N PHE A 163 6.07 10.11 -25.82
CA PHE A 163 5.14 10.37 -24.72
C PHE A 163 4.33 11.64 -25.05
N PRO A 164 2.99 11.62 -24.92
CA PRO A 164 2.17 12.78 -25.25
C PRO A 164 2.43 13.94 -24.29
N THR A 165 2.35 15.17 -24.79
CA THR A 165 2.35 16.36 -23.94
C THR A 165 1.05 16.42 -23.13
N ILE A 166 1.15 16.20 -21.83
CA ILE A 166 0.02 16.33 -20.88
C ILE A 166 0.24 17.61 -20.11
N ALA A 167 -0.69 18.57 -20.22
CA ALA A 167 -0.65 19.82 -19.46
C ALA A 167 -1.50 19.68 -18.18
N VAL A 168 -0.93 20.05 -17.04
CA VAL A 168 -1.65 20.09 -15.76
C VAL A 168 -2.36 21.44 -15.62
N PRO A 169 -3.68 21.47 -15.34
CA PRO A 169 -4.43 22.73 -15.21
C PRO A 169 -3.79 23.71 -14.22
N ASN A 170 -3.86 25.00 -14.53
CA ASN A 170 -3.44 26.08 -13.64
C ASN A 170 -4.57 27.13 -13.52
N PRO A 171 -5.19 27.30 -12.32
CA PRO A 171 -4.94 26.55 -11.09
C PRO A 171 -5.47 25.12 -11.17
N VAL A 172 -4.86 24.21 -10.39
CA VAL A 172 -5.40 22.86 -10.20
C VAL A 172 -6.70 22.99 -9.41
N LYS A 173 -7.77 22.38 -9.92
CA LYS A 173 -9.09 22.47 -9.30
C LYS A 173 -9.25 21.38 -8.25
N THR A 174 -9.81 21.74 -7.11
CA THR A 174 -10.23 20.76 -6.11
C THR A 174 -11.35 19.87 -6.66
N GLY A 175 -11.27 18.58 -6.33
CA GLY A 175 -12.31 17.61 -6.65
C GLY A 175 -13.55 17.77 -5.75
N PRO A 176 -14.60 16.99 -6.00
CA PRO A 176 -15.81 16.98 -5.15
C PRO A 176 -15.55 16.37 -3.76
N ARG A 177 -14.46 15.60 -3.59
CA ARG A 177 -14.05 15.00 -2.32
C ARG A 177 -13.04 15.91 -1.65
N ALA A 178 -13.25 16.16 -0.36
CA ALA A 178 -12.27 16.85 0.47
C ALA A 178 -11.02 15.98 0.65
N ILE A 179 -9.86 16.61 0.59
CA ILE A 179 -8.56 15.97 0.77
C ILE A 179 -8.05 16.35 2.16
N PHE A 180 -7.56 15.37 2.90
CA PHE A 180 -6.95 15.56 4.21
C PHE A 180 -5.59 14.85 4.23
N PRO A 181 -4.61 15.33 5.01
CA PRO A 181 -3.41 14.55 5.27
C PRO A 181 -3.79 13.22 5.90
N GLU A 182 -2.99 12.19 5.62
CA GLU A 182 -3.18 10.86 6.19
C GLU A 182 -2.04 10.54 7.15
N ILE A 183 -2.37 9.90 8.27
CA ILE A 183 -1.42 9.33 9.21
C ILE A 183 -1.41 7.83 9.01
N TYR A 184 -0.21 7.24 8.95
CA TYR A 184 -0.09 5.80 8.78
C TYR A 184 -0.61 5.08 10.03
N PHE A 185 -1.63 4.24 9.86
CA PHE A 185 -2.27 3.50 10.93
C PHE A 185 -2.16 2.00 10.67
N SER A 186 -1.76 1.26 11.71
CA SER A 186 -1.72 -0.20 11.67
C SER A 186 -2.11 -0.81 13.02
N VAL A 187 -2.90 -1.88 12.96
CA VAL A 187 -3.36 -2.67 14.12
C VAL A 187 -2.42 -3.84 14.45
N TYR A 188 -1.30 -3.95 13.74
CA TYR A 188 -0.25 -4.96 13.95
C TYR A 188 1.10 -4.33 14.33
N THR A 189 1.07 -3.12 14.88
CA THR A 189 2.28 -2.48 15.44
C THR A 189 2.72 -3.16 16.74
N HIS A 190 4.00 -3.04 17.07
CA HIS A 190 4.60 -3.52 18.32
C HIS A 190 4.34 -5.00 18.65
N GLN A 191 4.35 -5.86 17.62
CA GLN A 191 4.29 -7.31 17.80
C GLN A 191 5.69 -7.89 17.99
N ASP A 192 5.80 -9.05 18.63
CA ASP A 192 7.08 -9.78 18.77
C ASP A 192 7.64 -10.27 17.43
N ILE A 193 6.74 -10.49 16.45
CA ILE A 193 7.07 -10.94 15.10
C ILE A 193 6.37 -10.01 14.12
N ASP A 194 7.14 -9.44 13.20
CA ASP A 194 6.62 -8.59 12.14
C ASP A 194 5.82 -9.43 11.13
N THR A 195 4.50 -9.42 11.31
CA THR A 195 3.55 -10.13 10.45
C THR A 195 2.99 -9.27 9.33
N VAL A 196 3.29 -7.97 9.36
CA VAL A 196 3.07 -7.00 8.28
C VAL A 196 4.41 -6.34 7.92
N PRO A 197 4.57 -5.77 6.73
CA PRO A 197 5.80 -5.05 6.39
C PRO A 197 6.04 -3.90 7.38
N PRO A 198 7.27 -3.74 7.90
CA PRO A 198 7.59 -2.66 8.81
C PRO A 198 7.52 -1.31 8.09
N THR A 199 7.32 -0.22 8.84
CA THR A 199 7.27 1.16 8.30
C THR A 199 8.60 1.61 7.68
N SER A 200 9.71 0.93 7.95
CA SER A 200 10.97 1.16 7.23
C SER A 200 11.00 0.57 5.81
N ASN A 201 10.05 -0.31 5.47
CA ASN A 201 10.01 -0.99 4.19
C ASN A 201 8.91 -0.41 3.28
N ILE A 202 9.26 -0.09 2.04
CA ILE A 202 8.32 0.45 1.03
C ILE A 202 7.10 -0.45 0.78
N ALA A 203 7.23 -1.77 0.99
CA ALA A 203 6.13 -2.71 0.85
C ALA A 203 4.96 -2.38 1.80
N SER A 204 5.23 -1.74 2.95
CA SER A 204 4.15 -1.30 3.85
C SER A 204 3.20 -0.32 3.15
N SER A 205 3.75 0.67 2.42
CA SER A 205 2.96 1.67 1.69
C SER A 205 2.40 1.14 0.37
N LEU A 206 3.20 0.44 -0.44
CA LEU A 206 2.74 -0.02 -1.76
C LEU A 206 1.67 -1.10 -1.67
N VAL A 207 1.82 -2.06 -0.74
CA VAL A 207 0.79 -3.08 -0.55
C VAL A 207 -0.46 -2.46 0.10
N ARG A 208 -0.30 -1.48 1.01
CA ARG A 208 -1.43 -0.70 1.55
C ARG A 208 -2.24 -0.07 0.43
N ASP A 209 -1.55 0.68 -0.42
CA ASP A 209 -2.14 1.47 -1.48
C ASP A 209 -2.95 0.59 -2.45
N ALA A 210 -2.38 -0.53 -2.91
CA ALA A 210 -3.08 -1.46 -3.78
C ALA A 210 -4.33 -2.09 -3.13
N LEU A 211 -4.26 -2.43 -1.84
CA LEU A 211 -5.40 -3.01 -1.11
C LEU A 211 -6.49 -1.99 -0.83
N VAL A 212 -6.11 -0.77 -0.45
CA VAL A 212 -7.04 0.35 -0.23
C VAL A 212 -7.74 0.72 -1.54
N ASP A 213 -7.00 0.79 -2.66
CA ASP A 213 -7.58 1.00 -3.98
C ASP A 213 -8.59 -0.10 -4.33
N THR A 214 -8.25 -1.36 -4.06
CA THR A 214 -9.16 -2.50 -4.27
C THR A 214 -10.43 -2.38 -3.43
N ILE A 215 -10.30 -2.06 -2.14
CA ILE A 215 -11.43 -1.86 -1.22
C ILE A 215 -12.33 -0.72 -1.71
N ASN A 216 -11.73 0.37 -2.19
CA ASN A 216 -12.47 1.57 -2.53
C ASN A 216 -13.08 1.53 -3.94
N VAL A 217 -12.47 0.83 -4.90
CA VAL A 217 -12.95 0.70 -6.29
C VAL A 217 -14.00 -0.40 -6.44
N LEU A 218 -13.93 -1.47 -5.64
CA LEU A 218 -14.86 -2.61 -5.70
C LEU A 218 -15.96 -2.54 -4.63
N ASP A 219 -16.30 -1.35 -4.13
CA ASP A 219 -17.26 -1.14 -3.03
C ASP A 219 -18.66 -1.70 -3.32
N PHE A 220 -19.03 -1.75 -4.60
CA PHE A 220 -20.27 -2.33 -5.07
C PHE A 220 -20.37 -3.87 -4.90
N ASN A 221 -19.26 -4.58 -4.67
CA ASN A 221 -19.25 -6.05 -4.58
C ASN A 221 -18.31 -6.57 -3.48
N ARG A 222 -18.83 -6.63 -2.25
CA ARG A 222 -18.11 -7.16 -1.07
C ARG A 222 -17.51 -8.56 -1.25
N ASN A 223 -18.13 -9.44 -2.04
CA ASN A 223 -17.63 -10.81 -2.23
C ASN A 223 -16.38 -10.81 -3.10
N ALA A 224 -16.39 -10.00 -4.17
CA ALA A 224 -15.21 -9.81 -5.01
C ALA A 224 -14.09 -9.15 -4.19
N THR A 225 -14.38 -8.05 -3.48
CA THR A 225 -13.40 -7.38 -2.62
C THR A 225 -12.76 -8.34 -1.62
N ALA A 226 -13.57 -9.09 -0.86
CA ALA A 226 -13.05 -10.04 0.13
C ALA A 226 -12.17 -11.12 -0.50
N LYS A 227 -12.55 -11.62 -1.69
CA LYS A 227 -11.73 -12.58 -2.44
C LYS A 227 -10.39 -11.98 -2.87
N PHE A 228 -10.37 -10.77 -3.44
CA PHE A 228 -9.13 -10.10 -3.82
C PHE A 228 -8.22 -9.84 -2.61
N LEU A 229 -8.78 -9.44 -1.48
CA LEU A 229 -8.02 -9.23 -0.24
C LEU A 229 -7.36 -10.52 0.26
N ILE A 230 -8.08 -11.65 0.20
CA ILE A 230 -7.55 -12.96 0.60
C ILE A 230 -6.51 -13.47 -0.39
N ASP A 231 -6.67 -13.14 -1.68
CA ASP A 231 -5.77 -13.53 -2.76
C ASP A 231 -4.59 -12.55 -2.96
N VAL A 232 -4.31 -11.66 -2.00
CA VAL A 232 -3.26 -10.62 -2.11
C VAL A 232 -1.88 -11.20 -2.44
N ASP A 233 -1.54 -12.37 -1.90
CA ASP A 233 -0.28 -13.07 -2.16
C ASP A 233 -0.09 -13.46 -3.64
N CYS A 234 -1.16 -13.51 -4.43
CA CYS A 234 -1.10 -13.79 -5.86
C CYS A 234 -0.76 -12.57 -6.73
N TYR A 235 -0.80 -11.35 -6.18
CA TYR A 235 -0.64 -10.11 -6.97
C TYR A 235 0.71 -9.42 -6.78
N PHE A 236 1.53 -9.90 -5.85
CA PHE A 236 2.86 -9.38 -5.56
C PHE A 236 3.95 -10.40 -5.91
N ALA A 237 5.21 -9.96 -5.89
CA ALA A 237 6.35 -10.81 -6.24
C ALA A 237 6.41 -12.08 -5.36
N PRO A 238 6.92 -13.21 -5.91
CA PRO A 238 7.15 -14.42 -5.12
C PRO A 238 7.98 -14.13 -3.86
N ASP A 239 7.75 -14.89 -2.79
CA ASP A 239 8.40 -14.75 -1.48
C ASP A 239 8.11 -13.43 -0.72
N THR A 240 7.24 -12.55 -1.24
CA THR A 240 6.76 -11.37 -0.49
C THR A 240 5.99 -11.77 0.77
N PHE A 241 5.23 -12.87 0.70
CA PHE A 241 4.38 -13.34 1.79
C PHE A 241 4.68 -14.79 2.15
N VAL A 242 4.44 -15.14 3.42
CA VAL A 242 4.34 -16.55 3.83
C VAL A 242 3.05 -17.16 3.28
N LYS A 243 2.99 -18.50 3.31
CA LYS A 243 1.75 -19.22 3.02
C LYS A 243 0.63 -18.78 3.98
N ARG A 244 -0.59 -18.69 3.44
CA ARG A 244 -1.79 -18.34 4.20
C ARG A 244 -2.02 -19.30 5.37
N ALA A 245 -2.63 -18.81 6.45
CA ALA A 245 -3.00 -19.59 7.64
C ALA A 245 -1.84 -20.22 8.42
N VAL A 246 -0.57 -19.86 8.14
CA VAL A 246 0.56 -20.29 8.96
C VAL A 246 0.45 -19.68 10.36
N PRO A 247 0.39 -20.46 11.45
CA PRO A 247 0.35 -19.92 12.81
C PRO A 247 1.56 -19.04 13.11
N VAL A 248 1.36 -17.96 13.85
CA VAL A 248 2.42 -16.98 14.18
C VAL A 248 3.61 -17.64 14.89
N ASP A 249 3.36 -18.62 15.77
CA ASP A 249 4.41 -19.35 16.48
C ASP A 249 5.37 -20.09 15.54
N GLN A 250 4.86 -20.63 14.43
CA GLN A 250 5.66 -21.35 13.42
C GLN A 250 6.54 -20.41 12.58
N LEU A 251 6.30 -19.11 12.63
CA LEU A 251 7.14 -18.12 11.95
C LEU A 251 8.49 -17.94 12.65
N ARG A 252 8.58 -18.23 13.96
CA ARG A 252 9.83 -18.14 14.74
C ARG A 252 10.86 -19.19 14.32
N ASP A 253 10.37 -20.36 13.95
CA ASP A 253 11.18 -21.55 13.66
C ASP A 253 11.62 -21.63 12.19
N SER A 254 11.30 -20.61 11.37
CA SER A 254 11.67 -20.61 9.95
C SER A 254 13.20 -20.52 9.78
N PRO A 255 13.83 -21.52 9.13
CA PRO A 255 15.29 -21.74 9.19
C PRO A 255 16.13 -20.77 8.32
N SER A 256 15.54 -19.76 7.70
CA SER A 256 16.24 -18.81 6.83
C SER A 256 15.92 -17.36 7.18
N PRO A 257 16.91 -16.55 7.64
CA PRO A 257 16.72 -15.13 7.97
C PRO A 257 16.41 -14.23 6.75
N GLN A 258 16.30 -14.80 5.54
CA GLN A 258 16.02 -14.09 4.29
C GLN A 258 14.57 -14.23 3.79
N LYS A 259 13.72 -15.03 4.45
CA LYS A 259 12.32 -15.19 4.04
C LYS A 259 11.41 -14.23 4.81
N SER A 260 10.48 -13.63 4.08
CA SER A 260 9.43 -12.78 4.66
C SER A 260 8.65 -13.54 5.74
N THR A 261 8.32 -12.86 6.83
CA THR A 261 7.38 -13.32 7.86
C THR A 261 5.98 -12.73 7.66
N TRP A 262 5.77 -11.96 6.58
CA TRP A 262 4.55 -11.20 6.37
C TRP A 262 3.41 -12.10 5.96
N LYS A 263 2.31 -11.99 6.69
CA LYS A 263 1.11 -12.80 6.49
C LYS A 263 0.15 -12.04 5.59
N PRO A 264 -0.31 -12.63 4.47
CA PRO A 264 -1.20 -11.94 3.54
C PRO A 264 -2.53 -11.55 4.22
N GLU A 265 -3.06 -12.42 5.09
CA GLU A 265 -4.28 -12.14 5.85
C GLU A 265 -4.15 -10.95 6.82
N ASP A 266 -2.97 -10.74 7.42
CA ASP A 266 -2.75 -9.63 8.35
C ASP A 266 -2.67 -8.32 7.60
N VAL A 267 -1.93 -8.30 6.48
CA VAL A 267 -1.81 -7.12 5.63
C VAL A 267 -3.18 -6.72 5.05
N ALA A 268 -4.00 -7.69 4.66
CA ALA A 268 -5.38 -7.46 4.21
C ALA A 268 -6.28 -6.89 5.31
N VAL A 269 -6.27 -7.50 6.51
CA VAL A 269 -7.08 -7.03 7.65
C VAL A 269 -6.64 -5.62 8.07
N ASP A 270 -5.33 -5.38 8.12
CA ASP A 270 -4.77 -4.08 8.45
C ASP A 270 -5.27 -2.99 7.48
N ALA A 271 -5.33 -3.30 6.18
CA ALA A 271 -5.79 -2.34 5.16
C ALA A 271 -7.28 -2.03 5.30
N ALA A 272 -8.09 -3.03 5.64
CA ALA A 272 -9.50 -2.80 5.94
C ALA A 272 -9.70 -1.94 7.18
N PHE A 273 -8.90 -2.16 8.24
CA PHE A 273 -8.95 -1.32 9.44
C PHE A 273 -8.46 0.10 9.21
N SER A 274 -7.45 0.31 8.36
CA SER A 274 -6.99 1.67 8.03
C SER A 274 -8.08 2.50 7.35
N GLN A 275 -8.96 1.88 6.55
CA GLN A 275 -10.10 2.56 5.95
C GLN A 275 -11.28 2.72 6.92
N LEU A 276 -11.58 1.68 7.73
CA LEU A 276 -12.64 1.74 8.73
C LEU A 276 -12.39 2.85 9.77
N LEU A 277 -11.12 3.02 10.16
CA LEU A 277 -10.66 3.94 11.19
C LEU A 277 -10.03 5.22 10.60
N ARG A 278 -10.32 5.54 9.33
CA ARG A 278 -9.84 6.74 8.67
C ARG A 278 -10.50 8.01 9.22
N LEU A 279 -9.72 8.99 9.63
CA LEU A 279 -10.20 10.33 9.98
C LEU A 279 -10.12 11.31 8.79
N PRO A 280 -11.00 12.33 8.71
CA PRO A 280 -12.14 12.57 9.59
C PRO A 280 -13.32 11.63 9.30
N PHE A 281 -13.43 11.11 8.07
CA PHE A 281 -14.49 10.20 7.65
C PHE A 281 -13.90 9.08 6.78
N PRO A 282 -14.47 7.86 6.83
CA PRO A 282 -14.12 6.82 5.88
C PRO A 282 -14.64 7.18 4.47
N GLU A 283 -13.98 6.64 3.44
CA GLU A 283 -14.36 6.81 2.03
C GLU A 283 -15.81 6.34 1.77
N HIS A 284 -16.15 5.18 2.36
CA HIS A 284 -17.43 4.51 2.19
C HIS A 284 -18.20 4.39 3.51
N LYS A 285 -19.47 4.00 3.43
CA LYS A 285 -20.29 3.78 4.63
C LYS A 285 -19.71 2.66 5.50
N LEU A 286 -19.69 2.83 6.82
CA LEU A 286 -19.11 1.86 7.77
C LEU A 286 -19.58 0.41 7.54
N VAL A 287 -20.89 0.22 7.30
CA VAL A 287 -21.49 -1.09 7.03
C VAL A 287 -20.84 -1.87 5.87
N TYR A 288 -20.25 -1.16 4.90
CA TYR A 288 -19.50 -1.78 3.82
C TYR A 288 -18.26 -2.50 4.36
N TYR A 289 -17.41 -1.82 5.13
CA TYR A 289 -16.21 -2.42 5.73
C TYR A 289 -16.56 -3.56 6.71
N HIS A 290 -17.66 -3.43 7.46
CA HIS A 290 -18.16 -4.52 8.32
C HIS A 290 -18.47 -5.77 7.48
N SER A 291 -19.13 -5.56 6.34
CA SER A 291 -19.50 -6.63 5.43
C SER A 291 -18.28 -7.26 4.77
N VAL A 292 -17.31 -6.47 4.30
CA VAL A 292 -16.07 -6.98 3.69
C VAL A 292 -15.29 -7.85 4.69
N LEU A 293 -15.08 -7.36 5.92
CA LEU A 293 -14.38 -8.14 6.96
C LEU A 293 -15.12 -9.42 7.33
N THR A 294 -16.46 -9.37 7.35
CA THR A 294 -17.30 -10.55 7.61
C THR A 294 -17.21 -11.57 6.48
N GLU A 295 -17.28 -11.14 5.21
CA GLU A 295 -17.12 -12.04 4.06
C GLU A 295 -15.70 -12.62 3.98
N SER A 296 -14.66 -11.82 4.29
CA SER A 296 -13.29 -12.33 4.35
C SER A 296 -13.14 -13.45 5.39
N CYS A 297 -13.79 -13.31 6.56
CA CYS A 297 -13.81 -14.35 7.60
C CYS A 297 -14.56 -15.62 7.14
N LYS A 298 -15.62 -15.49 6.34
CA LYS A 298 -16.34 -16.65 5.78
C LYS A 298 -15.53 -17.40 4.72
N ILE A 299 -14.80 -16.68 3.86
CA ILE A 299 -14.02 -17.27 2.76
C ILE A 299 -12.79 -18.01 3.31
N ALA A 300 -12.05 -17.41 4.25
CA ALA A 300 -10.81 -17.99 4.79
C ALA A 300 -10.78 -17.97 6.33
N PRO A 301 -11.68 -18.71 7.01
CA PRO A 301 -11.84 -18.63 8.48
C PRO A 301 -10.56 -19.00 9.23
N ALA A 302 -9.81 -20.02 8.76
CA ALA A 302 -8.59 -20.48 9.41
C ALA A 302 -7.44 -19.44 9.38
N ALA A 303 -7.44 -18.52 8.42
CA ALA A 303 -6.44 -17.46 8.29
C ALA A 303 -6.94 -16.15 8.92
N VAL A 304 -8.12 -15.69 8.49
CA VAL A 304 -8.64 -14.36 8.78
C VAL A 304 -9.15 -14.25 10.22
N ALA A 305 -9.79 -15.29 10.79
CA ALA A 305 -10.34 -15.18 12.15
C ALA A 305 -9.24 -15.01 13.22
N PRO A 306 -8.13 -15.78 13.22
CA PRO A 306 -7.02 -15.51 14.13
C PRO A 306 -6.38 -14.12 13.93
N SER A 307 -6.32 -13.65 12.68
CA SER A 307 -5.80 -12.32 12.32
C SER A 307 -6.67 -11.21 12.91
N LEU A 308 -7.98 -11.25 12.67
CA LEU A 308 -8.96 -10.32 13.26
C LEU A 308 -8.90 -10.33 14.79
N GLY A 309 -8.78 -11.51 15.40
CA GLY A 309 -8.66 -11.63 16.85
C GLY A 309 -7.44 -10.87 17.42
N ARG A 310 -6.32 -10.78 16.69
CA ARG A 310 -5.17 -9.97 17.11
C ARG A 310 -5.43 -8.49 16.93
N ALA A 311 -6.00 -8.07 15.81
CA ALA A 311 -6.40 -6.67 15.57
C ALA A 311 -7.39 -6.15 16.62
N ILE A 312 -8.42 -6.95 16.97
CA ILE A 312 -9.40 -6.61 18.02
C ILE A 312 -8.71 -6.41 19.37
N ARG A 313 -7.79 -7.30 19.74
CA ARG A 313 -7.04 -7.19 21.01
C ARG A 313 -6.14 -5.96 21.03
N PHE A 314 -5.51 -5.63 19.90
CA PHE A 314 -4.73 -4.41 19.76
C PHE A 314 -5.61 -3.18 20.02
N LEU A 315 -6.75 -3.07 19.32
CA LEU A 315 -7.66 -1.93 19.49
C LEU A 315 -8.21 -1.83 20.91
N TYR A 316 -8.62 -2.96 21.51
CA TYR A 316 -9.11 -2.98 22.89
C TYR A 316 -8.07 -2.53 23.90
N ARG A 317 -6.81 -2.97 23.76
CA ARG A 317 -5.71 -2.57 24.67
C ARG A 317 -5.35 -1.09 24.59
N ASN A 318 -5.60 -0.45 23.44
CA ASN A 318 -5.26 0.95 23.19
C ASN A 318 -6.50 1.87 23.14
N ILE A 319 -7.67 1.38 23.60
CA ILE A 319 -8.94 2.10 23.50
C ILE A 319 -8.95 3.42 24.29
N ASP A 320 -8.12 3.53 25.32
CA ASP A 320 -7.96 4.71 26.17
C ASP A 320 -7.17 5.84 25.52
N GLN A 321 -6.34 5.51 24.53
CA GLN A 321 -5.52 6.44 23.75
C GLN A 321 -6.09 6.70 22.36
N LEU A 322 -7.00 5.85 21.88
CA LEU A 322 -7.63 5.97 20.58
C LEU A 322 -8.57 7.20 20.54
N ASP A 323 -8.58 7.91 19.41
CA ASP A 323 -9.53 9.00 19.19
C ASP A 323 -10.98 8.56 19.48
N LEU A 324 -11.75 9.45 20.11
CA LEU A 324 -13.10 9.15 20.56
C LEU A 324 -14.03 8.70 19.42
N SER A 325 -13.91 9.32 18.25
CA SER A 325 -14.73 8.95 17.09
C SER A 325 -14.37 7.56 16.58
N LEU A 326 -13.08 7.21 16.62
CA LEU A 326 -12.59 5.88 16.24
C LEU A 326 -12.98 4.81 17.25
N ALA A 327 -12.99 5.13 18.55
CA ALA A 327 -13.49 4.24 19.60
C ALA A 327 -14.97 3.88 19.38
N TYR A 328 -15.81 4.86 19.02
CA TYR A 328 -17.21 4.58 18.66
C TYR A 328 -17.35 3.72 17.40
N ARG A 329 -16.55 3.98 16.35
CA ARG A 329 -16.55 3.13 15.15
C ARG A 329 -16.12 1.70 15.44
N PHE A 330 -15.13 1.53 16.30
CA PHE A 330 -14.69 0.21 16.75
C PHE A 330 -15.79 -0.50 17.53
N LEU A 331 -16.48 0.19 18.45
CA LEU A 331 -17.61 -0.36 19.20
C LEU A 331 -18.75 -0.81 18.26
N ASP A 332 -19.14 0.03 17.31
CA ASP A 332 -20.19 -0.27 16.33
C ASP A 332 -19.79 -1.44 15.42
N TRP A 333 -18.55 -1.45 14.94
CA TRP A 333 -18.02 -2.55 14.14
C TRP A 333 -17.96 -3.85 14.93
N PHE A 334 -17.40 -3.84 16.13
CA PHE A 334 -17.20 -5.03 16.93
C PHE A 334 -18.53 -5.66 17.36
N SER A 335 -19.50 -4.84 17.80
CA SER A 335 -20.84 -5.32 18.14
C SER A 335 -21.57 -5.93 16.92
N HIS A 336 -21.50 -5.28 15.76
CA HIS A 336 -22.07 -5.81 14.52
C HIS A 336 -21.36 -7.12 14.10
N HIS A 337 -20.03 -7.16 14.19
CA HIS A 337 -19.24 -8.35 13.90
C HIS A 337 -19.68 -9.53 14.78
N LEU A 338 -19.72 -9.34 16.10
CA LEU A 338 -20.16 -10.39 17.04
C LEU A 338 -21.57 -10.89 16.75
N SER A 339 -22.51 -10.02 16.38
CA SER A 339 -23.87 -10.43 16.04
C SER A 339 -23.94 -11.40 14.85
N ASN A 340 -22.96 -11.36 13.93
CA ASN A 340 -22.84 -12.28 12.80
C ASN A 340 -22.17 -13.62 13.16
N PHE A 341 -21.52 -13.71 14.33
CA PHE A 341 -20.81 -14.91 14.81
C PHE A 341 -21.35 -15.40 16.16
N GLY A 342 -22.65 -15.19 16.41
CA GLY A 342 -23.35 -15.73 17.57
C GLY A 342 -22.86 -15.18 18.91
N PHE A 343 -22.32 -13.96 18.95
CA PHE A 343 -21.77 -13.30 20.13
C PHE A 343 -20.67 -14.10 20.85
N THR A 344 -19.96 -14.95 20.11
CA THR A 344 -18.88 -15.77 20.67
C THR A 344 -17.59 -14.96 20.73
N TRP A 345 -17.18 -14.59 21.93
CA TRP A 345 -15.89 -13.98 22.23
C TRP A 345 -15.35 -14.52 23.54
N LYS A 346 -14.02 -14.49 23.73
CA LYS A 346 -13.40 -14.89 24.99
C LYS A 346 -13.42 -13.73 25.98
N TRP A 347 -14.60 -13.45 26.52
CA TRP A 347 -14.88 -12.29 27.38
C TRP A 347 -13.97 -12.21 28.62
N THR A 348 -13.45 -13.32 29.12
CA THR A 348 -12.52 -13.34 30.27
C THR A 348 -11.15 -12.74 29.97
N GLU A 349 -10.84 -12.41 28.71
CA GLU A 349 -9.60 -11.69 28.34
C GLU A 349 -9.70 -10.18 28.61
N TRP A 350 -10.90 -9.68 28.93
CA TRP A 350 -11.23 -8.27 29.11
C TRP A 350 -11.64 -8.02 30.56
#